data_AF-A0A1T5FBU0-F1
#
_entry.id   AF-A0A1T5FBU0-F1
#
_cell.length_a   1.000
_cell.length_b   1.000
_cell.length_c   1.000
_cell.angle_alpha   90.00
_cell.angle_beta   90.00
_cell.angle_gamma   90.00
#
_symmetry.space_group_name_H-M   'P 1'
#
loop_
_entity.id
_entity.type
_entity.pdbx_description
1 polymer ?
#
loop_
_entity_poly.entity_id
_entity_poly.type
_entity_poly.pdbx_seq_one_letter_code
_entity_poly.pdbx_strand_id
1 'polypeptide(L)'
;MRIFMTLVPACLLVAGCSSEQGNAEENNSDTGMTAAARSGVPAVAEAYRPSFDEALRKAGEGTSPSGACAGVVGQATTVLNNADAAAQDRADAIAALDACYVRSMARFVDTTLSIENPGPQQCISLLRALPVHRSSLGSFFEGTGEDVAGYDKRLADLVGEKVRSACPDNANTILGG
;
A
#
# COMPACT_ATOMS: atom_id res chain seq x y z
N MET A 1 -69.81 -46.96 -0.73
CA MET A 1 -68.56 -46.75 0.04
C MET A 1 -68.04 -45.36 -0.33
N ARG A 2 -67.80 -44.50 0.66
CA ARG A 2 -67.64 -43.03 0.55
C ARG A 2 -66.17 -42.60 0.42
N ILE A 3 -65.93 -41.67 -0.52
CA ILE A 3 -65.03 -40.48 -0.63
C ILE A 3 -63.91 -40.24 0.42
N PHE A 4 -62.75 -39.73 -0.08
CA PHE A 4 -61.89 -38.60 0.38
C PHE A 4 -60.38 -38.95 0.29
N MET A 5 -59.53 -38.37 -0.57
CA MET A 5 -59.00 -36.99 -0.75
C MET A 5 -57.97 -36.54 0.33
N THR A 6 -56.82 -36.03 -0.14
CA THR A 6 -55.76 -35.23 0.56
C THR A 6 -54.79 -36.01 1.49
N LEU A 7 -53.53 -35.64 1.76
CA LEU A 7 -52.86 -34.34 1.82
C LEU A 7 -51.30 -34.53 1.85
N VAL A 8 -50.57 -33.47 1.47
CA VAL A 8 -49.11 -33.20 1.44
C VAL A 8 -48.29 -33.64 2.68
N PRO A 9 -47.01 -34.04 2.53
CA PRO A 9 -46.03 -33.95 3.60
C PRO A 9 -45.05 -32.79 3.36
N ALA A 10 -45.20 -31.73 4.16
CA ALA A 10 -44.16 -30.73 4.40
C ALA A 10 -44.00 -30.63 5.91
N CYS A 11 -42.82 -31.01 6.41
CA CYS A 11 -42.23 -30.44 7.61
C CYS A 11 -40.74 -30.83 7.66
N LEU A 12 -39.91 -29.82 7.38
CA LEU A 12 -38.54 -29.68 7.85
C LEU A 12 -38.48 -29.92 9.35
N LEU A 13 -37.49 -30.68 9.85
CA LEU A 13 -36.85 -30.36 11.11
C LEU A 13 -35.37 -30.79 11.11
N VAL A 14 -34.56 -29.77 11.39
CA VAL A 14 -33.13 -29.75 11.66
C VAL A 14 -32.86 -30.52 12.96
N ALA A 15 -31.94 -31.49 12.92
CA ALA A 15 -31.34 -32.15 14.08
C ALA A 15 -29.83 -31.87 14.01
N GLY A 16 -29.26 -31.10 14.93
CA GLY A 16 -28.78 -31.54 16.26
C GLY A 16 -27.24 -31.49 16.18
N CYS A 17 -26.41 -31.08 17.15
CA CYS A 17 -26.43 -30.89 18.60
C CYS A 17 -25.20 -29.96 18.90
N SER A 18 -24.95 -29.31 20.02
CA SER A 18 -25.52 -29.25 21.36
C SER A 18 -24.99 -27.95 22.00
N SER A 19 -25.80 -27.30 22.83
CA SER A 19 -25.38 -26.23 23.73
C SER A 19 -25.58 -26.70 25.17
N GLU A 20 -24.50 -26.78 25.94
CA GLU A 20 -24.53 -26.78 27.41
C GLU A 20 -23.75 -25.57 27.93
N GLN A 21 -24.28 -24.99 29.00
CA GLN A 21 -24.20 -23.59 29.40
C GLN A 21 -23.41 -23.49 30.72
N GLY A 22 -22.47 -22.55 30.85
CA GLY A 22 -21.74 -22.38 32.11
C GLY A 22 -20.67 -21.29 32.14
N ASN A 23 -21.10 -20.03 32.06
CA ASN A 23 -20.52 -18.80 32.62
C ASN A 23 -19.09 -18.31 32.29
N ALA A 24 -19.10 -17.15 31.63
CA ALA A 24 -18.39 -15.90 31.96
C ALA A 24 -16.98 -15.65 31.37
N GLU A 25 -16.99 -14.58 30.56
CA GLU A 25 -15.93 -13.60 30.26
C GLU A 25 -14.83 -13.91 29.22
N GLU A 26 -15.04 -13.22 28.09
CA GLU A 26 -14.07 -12.50 27.26
C GLU A 26 -13.26 -13.23 26.18
N ASN A 27 -13.66 -12.87 24.96
CA ASN A 27 -12.88 -12.68 23.74
C ASN A 27 -12.55 -13.91 22.90
N ASN A 28 -13.53 -14.23 22.04
CA ASN A 28 -13.38 -15.16 20.93
C ASN A 28 -12.49 -14.56 19.84
N SER A 29 -11.41 -15.29 19.56
CA SER A 29 -11.04 -15.77 18.22
C SER A 29 -10.98 -14.73 17.09
N ASP A 30 -9.76 -14.26 16.86
CA ASP A 30 -9.05 -14.43 15.58
C ASP A 30 -9.93 -14.78 14.37
N THR A 31 -10.44 -13.77 13.67
CA THR A 31 -10.75 -13.84 12.23
C THR A 31 -10.87 -12.42 11.67
N GLY A 32 -9.77 -11.69 11.78
CA GLY A 32 -9.62 -10.36 11.23
C GLY A 32 -8.25 -10.21 10.61
N MET A 33 -7.88 -11.12 9.70
CA MET A 33 -6.75 -10.89 8.80
C MET A 33 -7.15 -9.73 7.90
N THR A 34 -6.94 -8.51 8.41
CA THR A 34 -7.30 -7.25 7.79
C THR A 34 -6.73 -7.23 6.38
N ALA A 35 -7.40 -6.56 5.45
CA ALA A 35 -6.93 -6.44 4.07
C ALA A 35 -5.46 -5.94 3.97
N ALA A 36 -4.94 -5.29 5.02
CA ALA A 36 -3.53 -4.92 5.19
C ALA A 36 -2.57 -6.12 5.22
N ALA A 37 -2.95 -7.23 5.85
CA ALA A 37 -2.13 -8.45 5.90
C ALA A 37 -2.05 -9.16 4.52
N ARG A 38 -2.98 -8.90 3.61
CA ARG A 38 -2.98 -9.45 2.23
C ARG A 38 -2.30 -8.53 1.21
N SER A 39 -2.09 -7.25 1.53
CA SER A 39 -1.46 -6.30 0.60
C SER A 39 0.06 -6.20 0.75
N GLY A 40 0.64 -6.76 1.82
CA GLY A 40 2.08 -6.64 2.10
C GLY A 40 2.53 -5.18 2.31
N VAL A 41 1.60 -4.25 2.53
CA VAL A 41 1.87 -2.85 2.83
C VAL A 41 1.99 -2.72 4.34
N PRO A 42 3.16 -2.29 4.88
CA PRO A 42 3.29 -1.97 6.28
C PRO A 42 2.20 -0.98 6.69
N ALA A 43 1.53 -1.21 7.81
CA ALA A 43 0.55 -0.25 8.32
C ALA A 43 1.27 1.07 8.59
N VAL A 44 0.81 2.14 7.94
CA VAL A 44 1.32 3.49 8.17
C VAL A 44 0.65 4.05 9.42
N ALA A 45 1.45 4.56 10.37
CA ALA A 45 0.92 5.12 11.60
C ALA A 45 -0.04 6.30 11.33
N GLU A 46 -1.05 6.47 12.19
CA GLU A 46 -2.12 7.47 12.05
C GLU A 46 -1.59 8.88 11.79
N ALA A 47 -0.46 9.23 12.41
CA ALA A 47 0.16 10.54 12.28
C ALA A 47 0.60 10.88 10.84
N TYR A 48 0.86 9.89 9.99
CA TYR A 48 1.26 10.08 8.58
C TYR A 48 0.12 9.80 7.60
N ARG A 49 -0.96 9.16 8.08
CA ARG A 49 -1.99 8.58 7.23
C ARG A 49 -2.68 9.58 6.29
N PRO A 50 -3.05 10.81 6.71
CA PRO A 50 -3.71 11.76 5.81
C PRO A 50 -2.88 12.10 4.56
N SER A 51 -1.59 12.36 4.73
CA SER A 51 -0.69 12.67 3.60
C SER A 51 -0.39 11.43 2.75
N PHE A 52 -0.29 10.25 3.39
CA PHE A 52 -0.08 8.99 2.68
C PHE A 52 -1.31 8.58 1.85
N ASP A 53 -2.52 8.70 2.40
CA ASP A 53 -3.76 8.37 1.69
C ASP A 53 -3.94 9.27 0.45
N GLU A 54 -3.59 10.56 0.57
CA GLU A 54 -3.58 11.50 -0.55
C GLU A 54 -2.53 11.11 -1.61
N ALA A 55 -1.35 10.65 -1.19
CA ALA A 55 -0.33 10.14 -2.10
C ALA A 55 -0.82 8.89 -2.86
N LEU A 56 -1.43 7.93 -2.15
CA LEU A 56 -2.02 6.74 -2.76
C LEU A 56 -3.15 7.07 -3.72
N ARG A 57 -4.03 8.01 -3.35
CA ARG A 57 -5.13 8.47 -4.20
C ARG A 57 -4.59 9.05 -5.51
N LYS A 58 -3.65 9.99 -5.44
CA LYS A 58 -2.99 10.58 -6.62
C LYS A 58 -2.31 9.51 -7.49
N ALA A 59 -1.57 8.60 -6.88
CA ALA A 59 -0.92 7.50 -7.59
C ALA A 59 -1.95 6.58 -8.29
N GLY A 60 -3.09 6.32 -7.66
CA GLY A 60 -4.21 5.57 -8.23
C GLY A 60 -4.92 6.28 -9.37
N GLU A 61 -4.79 7.60 -9.48
CA GLU A 61 -5.30 8.44 -10.57
C GLU A 61 -4.26 8.66 -11.68
N GLY A 62 -3.07 8.05 -11.59
CA GLY A 62 -1.98 8.25 -12.55
C GLY A 62 -1.34 9.64 -12.44
N THR A 63 -1.46 10.28 -11.28
CA THR A 63 -0.79 11.54 -10.94
C THR A 63 0.39 11.28 -10.03
N SER A 64 1.51 11.98 -10.23
CA SER A 64 2.70 11.80 -9.40
C SER A 64 2.39 12.06 -7.91
N PRO A 65 2.73 11.12 -7.01
CA PRO A 65 2.47 11.25 -5.57
C PRO A 65 3.48 12.14 -4.84
N SER A 66 4.58 12.56 -5.49
CA SER A 66 5.73 13.21 -4.83
C SER A 66 5.35 14.40 -3.96
N GLY A 67 4.42 15.25 -4.43
CA GLY A 67 4.00 16.43 -3.66
C GLY A 67 3.23 16.07 -2.38
N ALA A 68 2.41 15.02 -2.39
CA ALA A 68 1.73 14.53 -1.18
C ALA A 68 2.72 13.82 -0.24
N CYS A 69 3.69 13.11 -0.81
CA CYS A 69 4.74 12.46 -0.04
C CYS A 69 5.72 13.42 0.65
N ALA A 70 5.90 14.64 0.15
CA ALA A 70 6.74 15.62 0.80
C ALA A 70 6.30 15.90 2.27
N GLY A 71 5.00 15.88 2.56
CA GLY A 71 4.48 16.03 3.92
C GLY A 71 4.87 14.86 4.84
N VAL A 72 4.69 13.62 4.35
CA VAL A 72 5.10 12.40 5.08
C VAL A 72 6.59 12.43 5.36
N VAL A 73 7.39 12.72 4.33
CA VAL A 73 8.85 12.76 4.43
C VAL A 73 9.30 13.83 5.42
N GLY A 74 8.78 15.06 5.35
CA GLY A 74 9.17 16.12 6.28
C GLY A 74 8.85 15.81 7.75
N GLN A 75 7.71 15.16 8.02
CA GLN A 75 7.37 14.72 9.37
C GLN A 75 8.27 13.58 9.84
N ALA A 76 8.48 12.56 8.99
CA ALA A 76 9.29 11.40 9.32
C ALA A 76 10.76 11.80 9.57
N THR A 77 11.33 12.67 8.74
CA THR A 77 12.72 13.14 8.91
C THR A 77 12.87 13.96 10.18
N THR A 78 11.85 14.72 10.58
CA THR A 78 11.83 15.42 11.89
C THR A 78 11.95 14.43 13.06
N VAL A 79 11.21 13.31 13.00
CA VAL A 79 11.31 12.26 14.03
C VAL A 79 12.68 11.59 14.01
N LEU A 80 13.20 11.25 12.83
CA LEU A 80 14.47 10.52 12.69
C LEU A 80 15.69 11.36 13.14
N ASN A 81 15.64 12.67 12.93
CA ASN A 81 16.67 13.61 13.37
C ASN A 81 16.58 13.96 14.86
N ASN A 82 15.51 13.57 15.55
CA ASN A 82 15.41 13.74 16.99
C ASN A 82 16.04 12.55 17.73
N ALA A 83 17.17 12.79 18.40
CA ALA A 83 17.88 11.76 19.17
C ALA A 83 17.03 11.17 20.31
N ASP A 84 16.08 11.94 20.84
CA ASP A 84 15.20 11.54 21.95
C ASP A 84 13.90 10.87 21.47
N ALA A 85 13.70 10.73 20.15
CA ALA A 85 12.51 10.07 19.61
C ALA A 85 12.44 8.60 20.09
N ALA A 86 11.25 8.18 20.49
CA ALA A 86 11.03 6.81 20.94
C ALA A 86 11.32 5.81 19.80
N ALA A 87 11.74 4.60 20.15
CA ALA A 87 12.05 3.56 19.16
C ALA A 87 10.86 3.25 18.24
N GLN A 88 9.62 3.29 18.79
CA GLN A 88 8.41 3.09 18.00
C GLN A 88 8.18 4.25 17.02
N ASP A 89 8.34 5.50 17.44
CA ASP A 89 8.16 6.67 16.57
C ASP A 89 9.15 6.63 15.39
N ARG A 90 10.39 6.21 15.66
CA ARG A 90 11.41 5.99 14.62
C ARG A 90 11.00 4.87 13.65
N ALA A 91 10.51 3.74 14.16
CA ALA A 91 10.03 2.64 13.32
C ALA A 91 8.84 3.06 12.43
N ASP A 92 7.90 3.82 12.99
CA ASP A 92 6.74 4.36 12.28
C ASP A 92 7.17 5.36 11.20
N ALA A 93 8.16 6.22 11.50
CA ALA A 93 8.74 7.14 10.52
C ALA A 93 9.39 6.39 9.34
N ILE A 94 10.18 5.35 9.60
CA ILE A 94 10.80 4.51 8.55
C ILE A 94 9.72 3.82 7.70
N ALA A 95 8.69 3.26 8.33
CA ALA A 95 7.58 2.64 7.62
C ALA A 95 6.84 3.64 6.72
N ALA A 96 6.64 4.87 7.20
CA ALA A 96 6.02 5.94 6.43
C ALA A 96 6.89 6.39 5.25
N LEU A 97 8.22 6.46 5.42
CA LEU A 97 9.15 6.72 4.32
C LEU A 97 9.08 5.63 3.25
N ASP A 98 9.08 4.35 3.61
CA ASP A 98 8.96 3.25 2.63
C ASP A 98 7.62 3.30 1.91
N ALA A 99 6.54 3.48 2.65
CA ALA A 99 5.20 3.57 2.08
C ALA A 99 5.10 4.72 1.06
N CYS A 100 5.63 5.90 1.39
CA CYS A 100 5.54 7.04 0.48
C CYS A 100 6.53 6.98 -0.67
N TYR A 101 7.81 6.75 -0.38
CA TYR A 101 8.88 6.78 -1.39
C TYR A 101 8.77 5.59 -2.35
N VAL A 102 8.51 4.39 -1.82
CA VAL A 102 8.53 3.16 -2.62
C VAL A 102 7.12 2.80 -3.08
N ARG A 103 6.18 2.61 -2.14
CA ARG A 103 4.88 2.00 -2.46
C ARG A 103 3.96 2.92 -3.25
N SER A 104 3.88 4.21 -2.88
CA SER A 104 3.03 5.15 -3.61
C SER A 104 3.54 5.38 -5.04
N MET A 105 4.86 5.45 -5.23
CA MET A 105 5.45 5.61 -6.56
C MET A 105 5.30 4.35 -7.41
N ALA A 106 5.46 3.16 -6.82
CA ALA A 106 5.17 1.91 -7.51
C ALA A 106 3.70 1.84 -7.97
N ARG A 107 2.77 2.27 -7.13
CA ARG A 107 1.35 2.37 -7.50
C ARG A 107 1.13 3.34 -8.66
N PHE A 108 1.82 4.47 -8.70
CA PHE A 108 1.74 5.40 -9.81
C PHE A 108 2.24 4.77 -11.11
N VAL A 109 3.35 4.03 -11.07
CA VAL A 109 3.86 3.29 -12.23
C VAL A 109 2.86 2.25 -12.71
N ASP A 110 2.30 1.48 -11.79
CA ASP A 110 1.30 0.46 -12.09
C ASP A 110 0.08 1.04 -12.79
N THR A 111 -0.47 2.13 -12.26
CA THR A 111 -1.61 2.83 -12.85
C THR A 111 -1.26 3.42 -14.21
N THR A 112 -0.08 4.05 -14.33
CA THR A 112 0.34 4.70 -15.58
C THR A 112 0.50 3.67 -16.71
N LEU A 113 0.96 2.47 -16.38
CA LEU A 113 1.20 1.39 -17.33
C LEU A 113 0.06 0.36 -17.40
N SER A 114 -1.07 0.59 -16.73
CA SER A 114 -2.22 -0.36 -16.74
C SER A 114 -3.07 -0.27 -18.01
N ILE A 115 -2.82 0.71 -18.87
CA ILE A 115 -3.55 0.84 -20.13
C ILE A 115 -3.11 -0.23 -21.12
N GLU A 116 -4.02 -0.65 -22.00
CA GLU A 116 -3.71 -1.58 -23.08
C GLU A 116 -2.73 -0.92 -24.06
N ASN A 117 -1.55 -1.53 -24.22
CA ASN A 117 -0.41 -1.02 -25.00
C ASN A 117 0.05 0.39 -24.57
N PRO A 118 0.79 0.52 -23.46
CA PRO A 118 1.37 1.79 -23.02
C PRO A 118 2.20 2.44 -24.14
N GLY A 119 1.88 3.68 -24.45
CA GLY A 119 2.53 4.44 -25.51
C GLY A 119 3.59 5.42 -24.96
N PRO A 120 4.17 6.23 -25.86
CA PRO A 120 5.19 7.21 -25.49
C PRO A 120 4.77 8.18 -24.38
N GLN A 121 3.48 8.52 -24.29
CA GLN A 121 2.98 9.45 -23.27
C GLN A 121 3.11 8.89 -21.85
N GLN A 122 2.86 7.60 -21.68
CA GLN A 122 3.02 6.92 -20.39
C GLN A 122 4.50 6.94 -19.98
N CYS A 123 5.40 6.59 -20.90
CA CYS A 123 6.84 6.64 -20.64
C CYS A 123 7.34 8.06 -20.33
N ILE A 124 6.83 9.08 -21.02
CA ILE A 124 7.13 10.50 -20.71
C ILE A 124 6.64 10.88 -19.31
N SER A 125 5.44 10.43 -18.92
CA SER A 125 4.91 10.66 -17.57
C SER A 125 5.84 10.07 -16.50
N LEU A 126 6.28 8.82 -16.68
CA LEU A 126 7.23 8.17 -15.78
C LEU A 126 8.60 8.89 -15.75
N LEU A 127 9.11 9.30 -16.92
CA LEU A 127 10.38 10.01 -17.05
C LEU A 127 10.37 11.38 -16.37
N ARG A 128 9.21 12.04 -16.28
CA ARG A 128 9.05 13.30 -15.53
C ARG A 128 8.89 13.07 -14.04
N ALA A 129 8.17 12.02 -13.64
CA ALA A 129 7.80 11.81 -12.25
C ALA A 129 8.91 11.14 -11.41
N LEU A 130 9.51 10.04 -11.89
CA LEU A 130 10.42 9.23 -11.08
C LEU A 130 11.76 9.94 -10.78
N PRO A 131 12.45 10.57 -11.75
CA PRO A 131 13.67 11.32 -11.45
C PRO A 131 13.43 12.44 -10.45
N VAL A 132 12.34 13.21 -10.61
CA VAL A 132 11.97 14.28 -9.67
C VAL A 132 11.65 13.72 -8.30
N HIS A 133 10.93 12.60 -8.21
CA HIS A 133 10.64 11.94 -6.94
C HIS A 133 11.92 11.56 -6.19
N ARG A 134 12.86 10.91 -6.88
CA ARG A 134 14.14 10.51 -6.29
C ARG A 134 14.96 11.71 -5.84
N SER A 135 15.11 12.70 -6.71
CA SER A 135 15.94 13.88 -6.39
C SER A 135 15.31 14.72 -5.28
N SER A 136 14.00 14.95 -5.32
CA SER A 136 13.32 15.83 -4.35
C SER A 136 13.10 15.15 -3.01
N LEU A 137 12.59 13.92 -2.98
CA LEU A 137 12.36 13.24 -1.72
C LEU A 137 13.65 12.67 -1.13
N GLY A 138 14.56 12.17 -1.98
CA GLY A 138 15.84 11.65 -1.53
C GLY A 138 16.70 12.69 -0.83
N SER A 139 16.68 13.95 -1.28
CA SER A 139 17.42 15.02 -0.60
C SER A 139 16.92 15.31 0.82
N PHE A 140 15.64 15.05 1.12
CA PHE A 140 15.12 15.22 2.48
C PHE A 140 15.61 14.15 3.46
N PHE A 141 16.15 13.04 2.95
CA PHE A 141 16.69 11.96 3.78
C PHE A 141 18.13 12.30 4.24
N GLU A 142 18.73 13.36 3.69
CA GLU A 142 20.05 13.81 4.13
C GLU A 142 20.05 14.09 5.64
N GLY A 143 21.03 13.52 6.35
CA GLY A 143 21.18 13.68 7.79
C GLY A 143 20.36 12.72 8.66
N THR A 144 19.39 11.98 8.11
CA THR A 144 18.58 11.03 8.90
C THR A 144 19.30 9.69 9.17
N GLY A 145 20.34 9.38 8.40
CA GLY A 145 21.04 8.10 8.43
C GLY A 145 20.35 6.99 7.62
N GLU A 146 19.27 7.31 6.91
CA GLU A 146 18.56 6.36 6.04
C GLU A 146 19.33 6.05 4.75
N ASP A 147 19.27 4.80 4.30
CA ASP A 147 19.87 4.34 3.04
C ASP A 147 18.97 4.64 1.84
N VAL A 148 19.07 5.85 1.29
CA VAL A 148 18.32 6.28 0.10
C VAL A 148 18.50 5.32 -1.08
N ALA A 149 19.72 4.82 -1.30
CA ALA A 149 19.99 3.86 -2.37
C ALA A 149 19.23 2.54 -2.16
N GLY A 150 19.04 2.14 -0.89
CA GLY A 150 18.18 1.04 -0.50
C GLY A 150 16.70 1.26 -0.87
N TYR A 151 16.16 2.46 -0.67
CA TYR A 151 14.78 2.80 -1.11
C TYR A 151 14.67 2.79 -2.64
N ASP A 152 15.64 3.38 -3.34
CA ASP A 152 15.70 3.39 -4.80
C ASP A 152 15.75 1.99 -5.40
N LYS A 153 16.57 1.12 -4.82
CA LYS A 153 16.64 -0.29 -5.21
C LYS A 153 15.29 -0.99 -5.03
N ARG A 154 14.64 -0.83 -3.88
CA ARG A 154 13.31 -1.45 -3.65
C ARG A 154 12.27 -0.95 -4.64
N LEU A 155 12.26 0.34 -4.96
CA LEU A 155 11.37 0.87 -5.99
C LEU A 155 11.69 0.25 -7.35
N ALA A 156 12.95 0.23 -7.76
CA ALA A 156 13.39 -0.36 -9.03
C ALA A 156 13.08 -1.86 -9.12
N ASP A 157 13.19 -2.61 -8.03
CA ASP A 157 12.85 -4.04 -7.97
C ASP A 157 11.34 -4.25 -8.16
N LEU A 158 10.49 -3.38 -7.60
CA LEU A 158 9.03 -3.47 -7.73
C LEU A 158 8.53 -3.15 -9.15
N VAL A 159 9.13 -2.17 -9.81
CA VAL A 159 8.60 -1.66 -11.11
C VAL A 159 9.46 -2.02 -12.31
N GLY A 160 10.66 -2.55 -12.09
CA GLY A 160 11.71 -2.63 -13.09
C GLY A 160 11.38 -3.48 -14.30
N GLU A 161 10.78 -4.66 -14.10
CA GLU A 161 10.36 -5.53 -15.21
C GLU A 161 9.32 -4.83 -16.09
N LYS A 162 8.30 -4.25 -15.47
CA LYS A 162 7.20 -3.57 -16.17
C LYS A 162 7.70 -2.35 -16.94
N VAL A 163 8.55 -1.53 -16.32
CA VAL A 163 9.15 -0.36 -16.97
C VAL A 163 10.04 -0.77 -18.13
N ARG A 164 10.89 -1.79 -17.99
CA ARG A 164 11.76 -2.26 -19.09
C ARG A 164 10.95 -2.82 -20.26
N SER A 165 9.84 -3.50 -19.98
CA SER A 165 8.95 -4.02 -21.01
C SER A 165 8.18 -2.91 -21.73
N ALA A 166 7.67 -1.91 -21.00
CA ALA A 166 6.81 -0.88 -21.58
C ALA A 166 7.59 0.31 -22.16
N CYS A 167 8.76 0.63 -21.61
CA CYS A 167 9.53 1.83 -21.91
C CYS A 167 11.03 1.51 -22.10
N PRO A 168 11.41 0.58 -23.00
CA PRO A 168 12.77 0.05 -23.10
C PRO A 168 13.83 1.15 -23.32
N ASP A 169 13.55 2.12 -24.20
CA ASP A 169 14.48 3.20 -24.54
C ASP A 169 14.76 4.17 -23.39
N ASN A 170 13.86 4.24 -22.41
CA ASN A 170 13.95 5.16 -21.28
C ASN A 170 14.15 4.44 -19.94
N ALA A 171 14.23 3.11 -19.95
CA ALA A 171 14.15 2.32 -18.73
C ALA A 171 15.29 2.63 -17.74
N ASN A 172 16.53 2.82 -18.22
CA ASN A 172 17.65 3.17 -17.33
C ASN A 172 17.39 4.49 -16.60
N THR A 173 17.01 5.55 -17.32
CA THR A 173 16.70 6.85 -16.71
C THR A 173 15.51 6.78 -15.75
N ILE A 174 14.44 6.07 -16.13
CA ILE A 174 13.26 5.90 -15.26
C ILE A 174 13.60 5.12 -14.00
N LEU A 175 14.52 4.16 -14.07
CA LEU A 175 14.90 3.30 -12.95
C LEU A 175 16.07 3.84 -12.12
N GLY A 176 16.65 4.98 -12.51
CA GLY A 176 17.75 5.63 -11.77
C GLY A 176 19.13 5.00 -12.02
N GLY A 177 19.33 4.39 -13.20
CA GLY A 177 20.62 3.87 -13.66
C GLY A 177 21.46 4.88 -14.44
#